data_AF-A0A937FSG9-F1
#
_entry.id   AF-A0A937FSG9-F1
#
_cell.length_a   1.000
_cell.length_b   1.000
_cell.length_c   1.000
_cell.angle_alpha   90.00
_cell.angle_beta   90.00
_cell.angle_gamma   90.00
#
_symmetry.space_group_name_H-M   'P 1'
#
loop_
_entity.id
_entity.type
_entity.pdbx_description
1 polymer ?
#
loop_
_entity_poly.entity_id
_entity_poly.type
_entity_poly.pdbx_seq_one_letter_code
_entity_poly.pdbx_strand_id
1 'polypeptide(L)'
;MELRDYRGSFLVDGHETERMDLRILLTIGGGETHGSGAFRVPAAMIGSESEGPLTFVTDTGETITLHVREFDLTQGVAYFLTDGAVPAMARARDAG
;
A
#
# COMPACT_ATOMS: atom_id res chain seq x y z
N MET A 1 -7.81 -15.41 5.00
CA MET A 1 -6.68 -14.64 4.45
C MET A 1 -7.04 -14.29 3.02
N GLU A 2 -6.99 -13.01 2.66
CA GLU A 2 -7.43 -12.47 1.37
C GLU A 2 -6.29 -11.64 0.77
N LEU A 3 -6.05 -11.74 -0.54
CA LEU A 3 -5.10 -10.90 -1.26
C LEU A 3 -5.86 -9.85 -2.07
N ARG A 4 -5.43 -8.59 -1.98
CA ARG A 4 -5.94 -7.49 -2.81
C ARG A 4 -4.81 -6.78 -3.50
N ASP A 5 -4.99 -6.51 -4.79
CA ASP A 5 -4.03 -5.83 -5.64
C ASP A 5 -4.60 -4.47 -6.04
N TYR A 6 -3.84 -3.41 -5.77
CA TYR A 6 -4.18 -2.04 -6.13
C TYR A 6 -3.16 -1.52 -7.13
N ARG A 7 -3.60 -0.58 -7.96
CA ARG A 7 -2.72 0.23 -8.79
C ARG A 7 -2.90 1.69 -8.40
N GLY A 8 -1.80 2.44 -8.35
CA GLY A 8 -1.81 3.79 -7.81
C GLY A 8 -0.42 4.36 -7.60
N SER A 9 -0.31 5.41 -6.80
CA SER A 9 0.95 6.10 -6.48
C SER A 9 1.02 6.43 -4.99
N PHE A 10 2.23 6.58 -4.46
CA PHE A 10 2.42 7.13 -3.12
C PHE A 10 2.38 8.65 -3.18
N LEU A 11 1.80 9.28 -2.16
CA LEU A 11 1.92 10.71 -1.92
C LEU A 11 3.06 10.95 -0.94
N VAL A 12 4.14 11.56 -1.42
CA VAL A 12 5.35 11.86 -0.65
C VAL A 12 5.63 13.36 -0.77
N ASP A 13 5.65 14.05 0.36
CA ASP A 13 5.89 15.51 0.42
C ASP A 13 4.97 16.34 -0.51
N GLY A 14 3.74 15.89 -0.71
CA GLY A 14 2.75 16.54 -1.59
C GLY A 14 2.90 16.20 -3.08
N HIS A 15 3.83 15.32 -3.44
CA HIS A 15 4.05 14.85 -4.80
C HIS A 15 3.69 13.37 -4.95
N GLU A 16 3.05 13.02 -6.07
CA GLU A 16 2.81 11.63 -6.42
C GLU A 16 4.08 10.99 -6.98
N THR A 17 4.37 9.76 -6.53
CA THR A 17 5.40 8.91 -7.14
C THR A 17 4.94 8.36 -8.48
N GLU A 18 5.82 7.63 -9.17
CA GLU A 18 5.42 6.81 -10.29
C GLU A 18 4.28 5.83 -9.91
N ARG A 19 3.43 5.55 -10.90
CA ARG A 19 2.37 4.54 -10.75
C ARG A 19 2.97 3.16 -10.57
N MET A 20 2.43 2.41 -9.62
CA MET A 20 2.88 1.07 -9.29
C MET A 20 1.73 0.18 -8.79
N ASP A 21 2.01 -1.12 -8.72
CA ASP A 21 1.13 -2.09 -8.11
C ASP A 21 1.46 -2.25 -6.62
N LEU A 22 0.42 -2.28 -5.79
CA LEU A 22 0.50 -2.52 -4.35
C LEU A 22 -0.34 -3.75 -4.00
N ARG A 23 0.33 -4.82 -3.56
CA ARG A 23 -0.32 -6.05 -3.10
C ARG A 23 -0.43 -6.07 -1.58
N ILE A 24 -1.64 -6.26 -1.09
CA ILE A 24 -1.95 -6.30 0.35
C ILE A 24 -2.51 -7.68 0.71
N LEU A 25 -1.86 -8.33 1.67
CA LEU A 25 -2.34 -9.52 2.35
C LEU A 25 -3.19 -9.12 3.55
N LEU A 26 -4.49 -9.38 3.47
CA LEU A 26 -5.45 -9.12 4.51
C LEU A 26 -5.65 -10.36 5.40
N THR A 27 -5.45 -10.13 6.70
CA THR A 27 -5.80 -11.08 7.75
C THR A 27 -7.03 -10.54 8.47
N ILE A 28 -8.12 -11.30 8.41
CA ILE A 28 -9.38 -11.00 9.09
C ILE A 28 -9.45 -11.92 10.31
N GLY A 29 -9.43 -11.36 11.51
CA GLY A 29 -9.46 -12.11 12.75
C GLY A 29 -9.88 -11.24 13.93
N GLY A 30 -10.65 -11.79 14.87
CA GLY A 30 -11.03 -11.10 16.10
C GLY A 30 -11.91 -9.84 15.95
N GLY A 31 -12.45 -9.57 14.75
CA GLY A 31 -13.23 -8.37 14.45
C GLY A 31 -12.42 -7.24 13.78
N GLU A 32 -11.12 -7.41 13.61
CA GLU A 32 -10.22 -6.44 12.99
C GLU A 32 -9.68 -6.95 11.65
N THR A 33 -9.44 -6.02 10.72
CA THR A 33 -8.81 -6.31 9.42
C THR A 33 -7.42 -5.70 9.42
N HIS A 34 -6.40 -6.54 9.35
CA HIS A 34 -5.01 -6.12 9.27
C HIS A 34 -4.46 -6.41 7.88
N GLY A 35 -3.94 -5.40 7.21
CA GLY A 35 -3.22 -5.54 5.95
C GLY A 35 -1.72 -5.52 6.15
N SER A 36 -1.01 -6.33 5.39
CA SER A 36 0.45 -6.35 5.34
C SER A 36 0.93 -6.60 3.93
N GLY A 37 2.16 -6.20 3.61
CA GLY A 37 2.72 -6.46 2.30
C GLY A 37 4.10 -5.88 2.13
N ALA A 38 4.55 -5.86 0.88
CA ALA A 38 5.78 -5.21 0.47
C ALA A 38 5.57 -4.46 -0.85
N PHE A 39 6.31 -3.37 -1.05
CA PHE A 39 6.35 -2.64 -2.31
C PHE A 39 7.78 -2.28 -2.69
N ARG A 40 8.04 -2.07 -3.99
CA ARG A 40 9.35 -1.56 -4.45
C ARG A 40 9.47 -0.11 -4.08
N VAL A 41 10.57 0.29 -3.46
CA VAL A 41 10.77 1.68 -3.02
C VAL A 41 10.87 2.60 -4.25
N PRO A 42 9.93 3.54 -4.44
CA PRO A 42 10.01 4.54 -5.50
C PRO A 42 11.25 5.41 -5.35
N ALA A 43 11.81 5.87 -6.46
CA ALA A 43 13.02 6.70 -6.43
C ALA A 43 12.82 7.98 -5.61
N ALA A 44 11.62 8.56 -5.66
CA ALA A 44 11.23 9.75 -4.89
C ALA A 44 11.24 9.55 -3.37
N MET A 45 11.24 8.30 -2.89
CA MET A 45 11.31 7.97 -1.46
C MET A 45 12.74 7.70 -0.98
N ILE A 46 13.70 7.53 -1.88
CA ILE A 46 15.09 7.25 -1.51
C ILE A 46 15.69 8.49 -0.84
N GLY A 47 16.13 8.33 0.42
CA GLY A 47 16.66 9.43 1.22
C GLY A 47 15.58 10.32 1.86
N SER A 48 14.29 10.01 1.66
CA SER A 48 13.22 10.61 2.44
C SER A 48 13.16 9.90 3.80
N GLU A 49 13.43 10.63 4.87
CA GLU A 49 13.19 10.18 6.25
C GLU A 49 11.68 10.26 6.51
N SER A 50 10.92 9.35 5.90
CA SER A 50 9.50 9.22 6.21
C SER A 50 9.36 8.65 7.63
N GLU A 51 9.39 9.54 8.63
CA GLU A 51 9.14 9.19 10.04
C GLU A 51 7.64 8.99 10.34
N GLY A 52 6.80 8.78 9.31
CA GLY A 52 5.34 8.79 9.46
C GLY A 52 4.61 7.86 8.49
N PRO A 53 3.29 7.76 8.61
CA PRO A 53 2.47 6.96 7.72
C PRO A 53 2.58 7.46 6.28
N LEU A 54 2.68 6.53 5.34
CA LEU A 54 2.60 6.77 3.91
C LEU A 54 1.15 6.67 3.45
N THR A 55 0.80 7.54 2.50
CA THR A 55 -0.49 7.47 1.82
C THR A 55 -0.29 6.91 0.43
N PHE A 56 -0.99 5.82 0.11
CA PHE A 56 -1.11 5.30 -1.25
C PHE A 56 -2.46 5.71 -1.83
N VAL A 57 -2.47 6.38 -2.96
CA VAL A 57 -3.67 6.78 -3.68
C VAL A 57 -3.88 5.83 -4.84
N THR A 58 -4.99 5.09 -4.81
CA THR A 58 -5.37 4.15 -5.87
C THR A 58 -5.82 4.90 -7.13
N ASP A 59 -5.78 4.24 -8.29
CA ASP A 59 -6.28 4.80 -9.57
C ASP A 59 -7.80 5.11 -9.52
N THR A 60 -8.55 4.51 -8.58
CA THR A 60 -9.96 4.82 -8.32
C THR A 60 -10.15 6.04 -7.39
N GLY A 61 -9.06 6.61 -6.87
CA GLY A 61 -9.04 7.77 -5.98
C GLY A 61 -9.19 7.44 -4.50
N GLU A 62 -9.37 6.17 -4.15
CA GLU A 62 -9.40 5.71 -2.76
C GLU A 62 -7.99 5.73 -2.16
N THR A 63 -7.87 6.01 -0.87
CA THR A 63 -6.58 6.08 -0.18
C THR A 63 -6.36 4.89 0.74
N ILE A 64 -5.10 4.49 0.89
CA ILE A 64 -4.65 3.44 1.80
C ILE A 64 -3.50 4.01 2.62
N THR A 65 -3.67 4.03 3.94
CA THR A 65 -2.64 4.47 4.87
C THR A 65 -1.76 3.28 5.28
N LEU A 66 -0.45 3.48 5.27
CA LEU A 66 0.54 2.41 5.41
C LEU A 66 1.65 2.87 6.36
N HIS A 67 2.09 1.99 7.26
CA HIS A 67 3.27 2.20 8.10
C HIS A 67 4.38 1.28 7.63
N VAL A 68 5.49 1.85 7.16
CA VAL A 68 6.68 1.07 6.82
C VAL A 68 7.28 0.54 8.11
N ARG A 69 7.58 -0.76 8.13
CA ARG A 69 8.21 -1.45 9.26
C ARG A 69 9.70 -1.66 9.02
N GLU A 70 10.07 -1.91 7.77
CA GLU A 70 11.45 -2.21 7.40
C GLU A 70 11.69 -1.81 5.95
N PHE A 71 12.83 -1.18 5.69
CA PHE A 71 13.36 -0.97 4.35
C PHE A 71 14.50 -1.97 4.10
N ASP A 72 14.28 -2.91 3.19
CA ASP A 72 15.36 -3.75 2.65
C ASP A 72 15.93 -3.05 1.42
N LEU A 73 16.93 -2.18 1.67
CA LEU A 73 17.62 -1.44 0.62
C LEU A 73 18.47 -2.34 -0.29
N THR A 74 18.80 -3.56 0.16
CA THR A 74 19.54 -4.52 -0.67
C THR A 74 18.65 -5.05 -1.79
N GLN A 75 17.36 -5.26 -1.48
CA GLN A 75 16.35 -5.71 -2.43
C GLN A 75 15.57 -4.56 -3.08
N GLY A 76 15.70 -3.34 -2.55
CA GLY A 76 14.95 -2.16 -2.99
C GLY A 76 13.46 -2.25 -2.67
N VAL A 77 13.10 -2.89 -1.54
CA VAL A 77 11.71 -3.09 -1.11
C VAL A 77 11.47 -2.55 0.30
N ALA A 78 10.23 -2.17 0.58
CA ALA A 78 9.78 -1.78 1.90
C ALA A 78 8.61 -2.68 2.35
N TYR A 79 8.70 -3.18 3.57
CA TYR A 79 7.65 -3.96 4.22
C TYR A 79 6.75 -3.05 5.05
N PHE A 80 5.44 -3.28 4.99
CA PHE A 80 4.48 -2.39 5.64
C PHE A 80 3.34 -3.13 6.34
N LEU A 81 2.67 -2.41 7.23
CA LEU A 81 1.33 -2.73 7.73
C LEU A 81 0.36 -1.62 7.32
N THR A 82 -0.87 -1.96 6.99
CA THR A 82 -1.92 -0.97 6.74
C THR A 82 -2.41 -0.39 8.05
N ASP A 83 -2.80 0.88 8.04
CA ASP A 83 -3.53 1.52 9.12
C ASP A 83 -5.02 1.57 8.77
N GLY A 84 -5.86 1.03 9.64
CA GLY A 84 -7.31 1.01 9.45
C GLY A 84 -7.79 0.14 8.28
N ALA A 85 -8.93 0.52 7.72
CA ALA A 85 -9.64 -0.26 6.73
C ALA A 85 -9.00 -0.15 5.35
N VAL A 86 -8.83 -1.29 4.69
CA VAL A 86 -8.38 -1.37 3.30
C VAL A 86 -9.60 -1.40 2.38
N PRO A 87 -9.69 -0.54 1.35
CA PRO A 87 -10.86 -0.45 0.48
C PRO A 87 -11.26 -1.79 -0.09
N ALA A 88 -12.57 -2.11 -0.12
CA ALA A 88 -13.02 -3.31 -0.79
C ALA A 88 -12.77 -3.12 -2.29
N MET A 89 -12.10 -4.09 -2.94
CA MET A 89 -12.12 -4.08 -4.40
C MET A 89 -13.58 -4.25 -4.81
N ALA A 90 -14.08 -3.34 -5.64
CA ALA A 90 -15.31 -3.61 -6.37
C ALA A 90 -15.07 -4.93 -7.08
N ARG A 91 -15.76 -6.00 -6.66
CA ARG A 91 -15.76 -7.26 -7.42
C ARG A 91 -16.03 -6.84 -8.84
N ALA A 92 -15.09 -7.11 -9.74
CA ALA A 92 -15.39 -7.07 -11.16
C ALA A 92 -16.65 -7.92 -11.28
N ARG A 93 -17.80 -7.29 -11.52
CA ARG A 93 -19.05 -7.99 -11.73
C ARG A 93 -18.73 -9.04 -12.77
N ASP A 94 -18.97 -10.30 -12.41
CA ASP A 94 -18.93 -11.42 -13.33
C ASP A 94 -19.69 -11.01 -14.59
N ALA A 95 -18.95 -10.62 -15.62
CA ALA A 95 -19.46 -10.46 -16.98
C ALA A 95 -19.23 -11.82 -17.63
N GLY A 96 -20.15 -12.74 -17.32
CA GLY A 96 -20.31 -14.05 -17.96
C GLY A 96 -21.76 -14.23 -18.35
#